data_AF-A0A7Z9WJH4-F1
#
_entry.id   AF-A0A7Z9WJH4-F1
#
_cell.length_a   1.000
_cell.length_b   1.000
_cell.length_c   1.000
_cell.angle_alpha   90.00
_cell.angle_beta   90.00
_cell.angle_gamma   90.00
#
_symmetry.space_group_name_H-M   'P 1'
#
loop_
_entity.id
_entity.type
_entity.pdbx_description
1 polymer ?
#
loop_
_entity_poly.entity_id
_entity_poly.type
_entity_poly.pdbx_seq_one_letter_code
_entity_poly.pdbx_strand_id
1 'polypeptide(L)'
;FGYRGHVFWDTEIFMLPFFTFTQPQLARKLLMYRYHTLPGARRKARKSGYRGAMYAWESALSGEEVTPRWGYGPDGEMVRIWCGDLQQHISADVAYAVWQYWQVTGDDEFFADYGVEMLLETAAFWESRVEYNAQRGRYEIKDVIGPDEYHVHVDNNAFTNRMARWNLEVALKALAWLRERHPRRAAELAEGLDLSEERLARWADIAARMYVPYDPETGLIEQFDGFFGLEDVNLENYEPRHRSMEAVLGLERIRKCQVLKQPDVLMLLYLLGDEYDERTKRANWDYYEPRTDHTYGSSVGPAIHAIMGCEVGDLEAAYEHFVRAALADLRDLRGNAADGIHAASAGGVWQAIVFGFAGLKITPQGLMTRPRLPPGWRRLRFKVIYRGKPVEIDVGGG
;
A
#
# COMPACT_ATOMS: atom_id res chain seq x y z
N PHE A 1 0.60 24.41 6.20
CA PHE A 1 -0.01 23.34 5.39
C PHE A 1 0.94 22.16 5.37
N GLY A 2 0.62 21.15 6.17
CA GLY A 2 1.33 19.87 6.15
C GLY A 2 1.39 19.32 4.74
N TYR A 3 2.57 18.79 4.36
CA TYR A 3 2.83 18.15 3.07
C TYR A 3 2.43 18.93 1.80
N ARG A 4 2.25 20.26 1.90
CA ARG A 4 2.09 21.20 0.77
C ARG A 4 0.95 20.86 -0.22
N GLY A 5 -0.02 20.05 0.19
CA GLY A 5 -1.11 19.57 -0.68
C GLY A 5 -0.65 18.57 -1.75
N HIS A 6 0.50 17.93 -1.56
CA HIS A 6 0.98 16.89 -2.45
C HIS A 6 0.16 15.60 -2.31
N VAL A 7 0.13 14.81 -3.38
CA VAL A 7 -0.62 13.55 -3.48
C VAL A 7 0.35 12.38 -3.35
N PHE A 8 0.13 11.54 -2.35
CA PHE A 8 0.91 10.34 -2.01
C PHE A 8 0.09 9.08 -2.27
N TRP A 9 0.69 7.90 -2.03
CA TRP A 9 -0.02 6.61 -1.99
C TRP A 9 -1.21 6.59 -1.01
N ASP A 10 -1.19 7.47 -0.02
CA ASP A 10 -2.31 7.87 0.87
C ASP A 10 -3.65 7.95 0.14
N THR A 11 -3.65 8.57 -1.04
CA THR A 11 -4.87 8.75 -1.82
C THR A 11 -5.40 7.42 -2.32
N GLU A 12 -4.58 6.64 -3.01
CA GLU A 12 -4.98 5.39 -3.65
C GLU A 12 -5.29 4.27 -2.64
N ILE A 13 -4.53 4.19 -1.56
CA ILE A 13 -4.58 3.06 -0.64
C ILE A 13 -5.49 3.35 0.56
N PHE A 14 -5.51 4.57 1.07
CA PHE A 14 -6.23 4.90 2.30
C PHE A 14 -7.56 5.61 2.03
N MET A 15 -7.58 6.55 1.08
CA MET A 15 -8.76 7.38 0.82
C MET A 15 -9.68 6.79 -0.26
N LEU A 16 -9.10 6.26 -1.34
CA LEU A 16 -9.85 5.82 -2.51
C LEU A 16 -10.85 4.69 -2.23
N PRO A 17 -10.60 3.72 -1.31
CA PRO A 17 -11.60 2.70 -0.99
C PRO A 17 -12.91 3.32 -0.48
N PHE A 18 -12.86 4.35 0.36
CA PHE A 18 -14.08 5.05 0.79
C PHE A 18 -14.87 5.57 -0.41
N PHE A 19 -14.22 6.30 -1.33
CA PHE A 19 -14.89 6.84 -2.50
C PHE A 19 -15.37 5.75 -3.45
N THR A 20 -14.60 4.68 -3.65
CA THR A 20 -14.95 3.58 -4.55
C THR A 20 -16.25 2.91 -4.11
N PHE A 21 -16.41 2.69 -2.81
CA PHE A 21 -17.60 2.04 -2.25
C PHE A 21 -18.74 3.01 -1.92
N THR A 22 -18.56 4.34 -1.98
CA THR A 22 -19.62 5.29 -1.58
C THR A 22 -19.96 6.34 -2.63
N GLN A 23 -18.98 6.81 -3.40
CA GLN A 23 -19.10 7.78 -4.49
C GLN A 23 -18.17 7.41 -5.66
N PRO A 24 -18.40 6.31 -6.40
CA PRO A 24 -17.46 5.79 -7.39
C PRO A 24 -17.11 6.80 -8.48
N GLN A 25 -18.00 7.74 -8.79
CA GLN A 25 -17.71 8.84 -9.72
C GLN A 25 -16.58 9.78 -9.24
N LEU A 26 -16.42 9.96 -7.93
CA LEU A 26 -15.29 10.70 -7.36
C LEU A 26 -14.02 9.86 -7.35
N ALA A 27 -14.12 8.55 -7.05
CA ALA A 27 -12.99 7.63 -7.15
C ALA A 27 -12.42 7.60 -8.58
N ARG A 28 -13.29 7.56 -9.59
CA ARG A 28 -12.87 7.68 -11.00
C ARG A 28 -12.07 8.95 -11.26
N LYS A 29 -12.51 10.10 -10.73
CA LYS A 29 -11.78 11.37 -10.91
C LYS A 29 -10.40 11.36 -10.24
N LEU A 30 -10.27 10.75 -9.07
CA LEU A 30 -8.99 10.58 -8.40
C LEU A 30 -8.04 9.68 -9.22
N LEU A 31 -8.55 8.59 -9.80
CA LEU A 31 -7.76 7.75 -10.71
C LEU A 31 -7.43 8.46 -12.04
N MET A 32 -8.35 9.26 -12.58
CA MET A 32 -8.09 10.06 -13.78
C MET A 32 -6.99 11.10 -13.54
N TYR A 33 -6.83 11.60 -12.31
CA TYR A 33 -5.66 12.42 -11.98
C TYR A 33 -4.36 11.63 -12.18
N ARG A 34 -4.28 10.36 -11.76
CA ARG A 34 -3.13 9.49 -12.02
C ARG A 34 -2.94 9.24 -13.51
N TYR A 35 -4.01 9.00 -14.27
CA TYR A 35 -3.93 8.88 -15.73
C TYR A 35 -3.38 10.15 -16.39
N HIS A 36 -3.90 11.33 -16.04
CA HIS A 36 -3.42 12.61 -16.59
C HIS A 36 -1.98 12.95 -16.18
N THR A 37 -1.50 12.40 -15.06
CA THR A 37 -0.12 12.57 -14.58
C THR A 37 0.82 11.44 -15.04
N LEU A 38 0.33 10.43 -15.77
CA LEU A 38 1.11 9.36 -16.37
C LEU A 38 2.31 9.84 -17.22
N PRO A 39 2.21 10.94 -18.01
CA PRO A 39 3.38 11.50 -18.68
C PRO A 39 4.50 11.94 -17.71
N GLY A 40 4.17 12.43 -16.52
CA GLY A 40 5.13 12.74 -15.47
C GLY A 40 5.84 11.50 -14.94
N ALA A 41 5.07 10.44 -14.66
CA ALA A 41 5.60 9.15 -14.23
C ALA A 41 6.55 8.51 -15.27
N ARG A 42 6.20 8.58 -16.56
CA ARG A 42 7.07 8.16 -17.68
C ARG A 42 8.38 8.94 -17.71
N ARG A 43 8.33 10.26 -17.51
CA ARG A 43 9.53 11.11 -17.48
C ARG A 43 10.39 10.81 -16.26
N LYS A 44 9.81 10.56 -15.08
CA LYS A 44 10.54 10.14 -13.88
C LYS A 44 11.26 8.82 -14.12
N ALA A 45 10.57 7.79 -14.61
CA ALA A 45 11.17 6.49 -14.94
C ALA A 45 12.39 6.65 -15.85
N ARG A 46 12.23 7.38 -16.98
CA ARG A 46 13.31 7.62 -17.93
C ARG A 46 14.49 8.38 -17.33
N LYS A 47 14.25 9.41 -16.51
CA LYS A 47 15.31 10.17 -15.82
C LYS A 47 16.09 9.27 -14.84
N SER A 48 15.44 8.27 -14.26
CA SER A 48 16.04 7.29 -13.36
C SER A 48 16.61 6.07 -14.08
N GLY A 49 16.65 6.04 -15.43
CA GLY A 49 17.19 4.93 -16.21
C GLY A 49 16.24 3.73 -16.37
N TYR A 50 14.98 3.87 -15.98
CA TYR A 50 13.94 2.84 -16.09
C TYR A 50 13.00 3.07 -17.28
N ARG A 51 12.17 2.07 -17.57
CA ARG A 51 11.08 2.14 -18.55
C ARG A 51 9.74 2.29 -17.83
N GLY A 52 8.66 2.40 -18.59
CA GLY A 52 7.31 2.41 -18.04
C GLY A 52 6.97 3.68 -17.26
N ALA A 53 6.05 3.55 -16.31
CA ALA A 53 5.63 4.61 -15.40
C ALA A 53 6.10 4.36 -13.97
N MET A 54 7.01 5.23 -13.50
CA MET A 54 7.42 5.34 -12.11
C MET A 54 6.71 6.57 -11.53
N TYR A 55 5.63 6.39 -10.78
CA TYR A 55 4.90 7.52 -10.23
C TYR A 55 5.77 8.32 -9.22
N ALA A 56 5.51 9.62 -9.14
CA ALA A 56 6.12 10.49 -8.13
C ALA A 56 5.66 10.06 -6.73
N TRP A 57 6.58 10.01 -5.77
CA TRP A 57 6.26 9.74 -4.36
C TRP A 57 5.35 10.85 -3.82
N GLU A 58 5.77 12.09 -4.04
CA GLU A 58 4.95 13.28 -3.86
C GLU A 58 4.61 13.84 -5.23
N SER A 59 3.33 13.80 -5.59
CA SER A 59 2.83 14.32 -6.86
C SER A 59 2.07 15.63 -6.67
N ALA A 60 2.17 16.54 -7.64
CA ALA A 60 1.40 17.78 -7.70
C ALA A 60 0.73 17.92 -9.08
N LEU A 61 0.74 19.12 -9.69
CA LEU A 61 0.00 19.41 -10.93
C LEU A 61 0.44 18.55 -12.13
N SER A 62 1.75 18.37 -12.33
CA SER A 62 2.31 17.80 -13.57
C SER A 62 2.63 16.30 -13.51
N GLY A 63 2.53 15.68 -12.34
CA GLY A 63 3.02 14.32 -12.09
C GLY A 63 4.54 14.19 -11.97
N GLU A 64 5.29 15.29 -12.00
CA GLU A 64 6.73 15.27 -11.69
C GLU A 64 6.95 15.03 -10.20
N GLU A 65 8.12 14.48 -9.87
CA GLU A 65 8.56 14.31 -8.49
C GLU A 65 8.76 15.67 -7.81
N VAL A 66 7.98 15.94 -6.76
CA VAL A 66 8.11 17.17 -5.95
C VAL A 66 8.52 16.89 -4.50
N THR A 67 8.88 15.65 -4.17
CA THR A 67 9.44 15.30 -2.85
C THR A 67 10.66 16.15 -2.57
N PRO A 68 10.69 16.90 -1.45
CA PRO A 68 11.87 17.64 -1.05
C PRO A 68 13.07 16.71 -0.90
N ARG A 69 14.24 17.09 -1.44
CA ARG A 69 15.46 16.27 -1.27
C ARG A 69 16.04 16.36 0.14
N TRP A 70 15.73 17.45 0.86
CA TRP A 70 16.25 17.77 2.18
C TRP A 70 15.12 18.24 3.08
N GLY A 71 15.19 17.84 4.35
CA GLY A 71 14.33 18.31 5.44
C GLY A 71 15.17 18.60 6.68
N TYR A 72 14.50 19.07 7.72
CA TYR A 72 15.12 19.28 9.04
C TYR A 72 14.83 18.08 9.93
N GLY A 73 15.87 17.53 10.55
CA GLY A 73 15.74 16.55 11.61
C GLY A 73 15.31 17.18 12.93
N PRO A 74 15.08 16.36 13.96
CA PRO A 74 14.58 16.82 15.26
C PRO A 74 15.44 17.88 15.94
N ASP A 75 16.75 17.88 15.68
CA ASP A 75 17.73 18.81 16.26
C ASP A 75 18.07 19.98 15.30
N GLY A 76 17.30 20.13 14.21
CA GLY A 76 17.46 21.19 13.21
C GLY A 76 18.55 20.93 12.17
N GLU A 77 19.15 19.74 12.17
CA GLU A 77 20.13 19.31 11.18
C GLU A 77 19.48 19.03 9.83
N MET A 78 20.22 19.24 8.74
CA MET A 78 19.74 18.93 7.40
C MET A 78 19.85 17.42 7.13
N VAL A 79 18.71 16.78 6.91
CA VAL A 79 18.59 15.35 6.63
C VAL A 79 18.16 15.14 5.19
N ARG A 80 18.82 14.20 4.50
CA ARG A 80 18.47 13.78 3.15
C ARG A 80 17.20 12.92 3.17
N ILE A 81 16.17 13.33 2.43
CA ILE A 81 14.89 12.60 2.30
C ILE A 81 14.92 11.72 1.05
N TRP A 82 14.99 10.41 1.23
CA TRP A 82 15.19 9.46 0.13
C TRP A 82 13.91 8.96 -0.54
N CYS A 83 12.72 9.27 0.01
CA CYS A 83 11.45 8.70 -0.43
C CYS A 83 11.17 8.92 -1.93
N GLY A 84 11.40 10.13 -2.44
CA GLY A 84 11.20 10.45 -3.86
C GLY A 84 12.04 9.61 -4.83
N ASP A 85 13.20 9.16 -4.38
CA ASP A 85 14.15 8.37 -5.17
C ASP A 85 13.91 6.86 -5.00
N LEU A 86 13.68 6.39 -3.76
CA LEU A 86 13.76 4.98 -3.39
C LEU A 86 12.43 4.33 -2.96
N GLN A 87 11.40 5.12 -2.64
CA GLN A 87 10.10 4.60 -2.19
C GLN A 87 9.18 4.39 -3.41
N GLN A 88 9.43 3.31 -4.12
CA GLN A 88 8.92 3.10 -5.49
C GLN A 88 7.63 2.27 -5.54
N HIS A 89 7.21 1.71 -4.41
CA HIS A 89 6.00 0.89 -4.30
C HIS A 89 4.72 1.63 -4.73
N ILE A 90 4.71 2.98 -4.66
CA ILE A 90 3.62 3.83 -5.15
C ILE A 90 3.13 3.49 -6.57
N SER A 91 4.03 3.00 -7.44
CA SER A 91 3.63 2.60 -8.80
C SER A 91 2.77 1.34 -8.82
N ALA A 92 3.06 0.37 -7.93
CA ALA A 92 2.20 -0.79 -7.74
C ALA A 92 0.92 -0.43 -6.98
N ASP A 93 0.97 0.53 -6.06
CA ASP A 93 -0.19 1.00 -5.29
C ASP A 93 -1.25 1.66 -6.18
N VAL A 94 -0.82 2.48 -7.14
CA VAL A 94 -1.71 3.07 -8.15
C VAL A 94 -2.35 1.96 -9.00
N ALA A 95 -1.58 0.96 -9.40
CA ALA A 95 -2.12 -0.19 -10.15
C ALA A 95 -3.13 -0.99 -9.32
N TYR A 96 -2.87 -1.17 -8.02
CA TYR A 96 -3.78 -1.80 -7.06
C TYR A 96 -5.11 -1.08 -6.96
N ALA A 97 -5.07 0.25 -6.80
CA ALA A 97 -6.25 1.09 -6.76
C ALA A 97 -7.07 1.04 -8.06
N VAL A 98 -6.43 1.09 -9.23
CA VAL A 98 -7.10 0.96 -10.53
C VAL A 98 -7.83 -0.38 -10.64
N TRP A 99 -7.14 -1.47 -10.30
CA TRP A 99 -7.70 -2.81 -10.35
C TRP A 99 -8.88 -2.98 -9.38
N GLN A 100 -8.73 -2.55 -8.14
CA GLN A 100 -9.78 -2.62 -7.13
C GLN A 100 -11.01 -1.79 -7.54
N TYR A 101 -10.81 -0.57 -8.03
CA TYR A 101 -11.90 0.28 -8.54
C TYR A 101 -12.71 -0.43 -9.61
N TRP A 102 -12.05 -1.04 -10.61
CA TRP A 102 -12.73 -1.77 -11.67
C TRP A 102 -13.48 -3.01 -11.12
N GLN A 103 -12.88 -3.76 -10.20
CA GLN A 103 -13.52 -4.93 -9.59
C GLN A 103 -14.79 -4.58 -8.78
N VAL A 104 -14.82 -3.43 -8.11
CA VAL A 104 -15.97 -2.95 -7.35
C VAL A 104 -17.05 -2.36 -8.26
N THR A 105 -16.66 -1.54 -9.22
CA THR A 105 -17.60 -0.75 -10.03
C THR A 105 -18.10 -1.47 -11.27
N GLY A 106 -17.28 -2.29 -11.90
CA GLY A 106 -17.53 -2.81 -13.24
C GLY A 106 -17.51 -1.74 -14.33
N ASP A 107 -16.76 -0.66 -14.11
CA ASP A 107 -16.58 0.43 -15.09
C ASP A 107 -15.60 -0.02 -16.19
N ASP A 108 -16.10 -0.85 -17.10
CA ASP A 108 -15.35 -1.42 -18.22
C ASP A 108 -14.85 -0.32 -19.19
N GLU A 109 -15.58 0.79 -19.34
CA GLU A 109 -15.19 1.94 -20.17
C GLU A 109 -13.93 2.61 -19.61
N PHE A 110 -13.93 2.98 -18.33
CA PHE A 110 -12.73 3.51 -17.67
C PHE A 110 -11.56 2.52 -17.77
N PHE A 111 -11.83 1.24 -17.54
CA PHE A 111 -10.78 0.24 -17.49
C PHE A 111 -10.13 0.04 -18.87
N ALA A 112 -10.92 -0.08 -19.93
CA ALA A 112 -10.43 -0.23 -21.29
C ALA A 112 -9.68 1.00 -21.82
N ASP A 113 -10.20 2.20 -21.55
CA ASP A 113 -9.66 3.43 -22.12
C ASP A 113 -8.42 3.92 -21.35
N TYR A 114 -8.39 3.74 -20.03
CA TYR A 114 -7.39 4.34 -19.14
C TYR A 114 -6.71 3.32 -18.22
N GLY A 115 -7.48 2.46 -17.56
CA GLY A 115 -7.00 1.59 -16.48
C GLY A 115 -5.93 0.59 -16.95
N VAL A 116 -6.18 -0.12 -18.05
CA VAL A 116 -5.23 -1.11 -18.59
C VAL A 116 -3.90 -0.47 -19.00
N GLU A 117 -3.92 0.74 -19.57
CA GLU A 117 -2.69 1.47 -19.90
C GLU A 117 -1.84 1.75 -18.64
N MET A 118 -2.47 2.18 -17.54
CA MET A 118 -1.78 2.45 -16.28
C MET A 118 -1.13 1.19 -15.67
N LEU A 119 -1.85 0.06 -15.71
CA LEU A 119 -1.36 -1.24 -15.26
C LEU A 119 -0.16 -1.72 -16.09
N LEU A 120 -0.26 -1.65 -17.42
CA LEU A 120 0.82 -2.05 -18.33
C LEU A 120 2.06 -1.17 -18.18
N GLU A 121 1.89 0.14 -18.04
CA GLU A 121 2.99 1.09 -17.88
C GLU A 121 3.73 0.89 -16.56
N THR A 122 3.01 0.63 -15.46
CA THR A 122 3.65 0.36 -14.16
C THR A 122 4.28 -1.04 -14.13
N ALA A 123 3.73 -2.03 -14.83
CA ALA A 123 4.37 -3.33 -15.04
C ALA A 123 5.66 -3.22 -15.87
N ALA A 124 5.67 -2.39 -16.92
CA ALA A 124 6.86 -2.08 -17.69
C ALA A 124 7.96 -1.41 -16.84
N PHE A 125 7.57 -0.60 -15.85
CA PHE A 125 8.50 -0.07 -14.86
C PHE A 125 9.11 -1.20 -14.04
N TRP A 126 8.29 -2.07 -13.43
CA TRP A 126 8.80 -3.17 -12.62
C TRP A 126 9.69 -4.14 -13.40
N GLU A 127 9.36 -4.46 -14.65
CA GLU A 127 10.22 -5.25 -15.54
C GLU A 127 11.63 -4.62 -15.68
N SER A 128 11.69 -3.30 -15.83
CA SER A 128 12.97 -2.59 -15.96
C SER A 128 13.70 -2.36 -14.63
N ARG A 129 12.98 -2.49 -13.51
CA ARG A 129 13.48 -2.21 -12.17
C ARG A 129 14.11 -3.42 -11.48
N VAL A 130 13.62 -4.62 -11.80
CA VAL A 130 14.13 -5.87 -11.21
C VAL A 130 15.56 -6.17 -11.67
N GLU A 131 16.31 -6.80 -10.78
CA GLU A 131 17.65 -7.31 -11.04
C GLU A 131 17.62 -8.83 -11.01
N TYR A 132 18.21 -9.49 -12.00
CA TYR A 132 18.30 -10.96 -12.02
C TYR A 132 19.56 -11.43 -11.29
N ASN A 133 19.36 -12.17 -10.20
CA ASN A 133 20.43 -12.85 -9.48
C ASN A 133 20.67 -14.23 -10.09
N ALA A 134 21.63 -14.32 -11.02
CA ALA A 134 21.92 -15.57 -11.75
C ALA A 134 22.39 -16.71 -10.84
N GLN A 135 23.03 -16.42 -9.71
CA GLN A 135 23.51 -17.44 -8.77
C GLN A 135 22.35 -18.07 -7.98
N ARG A 136 21.31 -17.28 -7.68
CA ARG A 136 20.12 -17.73 -6.95
C ARG A 136 18.93 -18.06 -7.86
N GLY A 137 19.05 -17.82 -9.17
CA GLY A 137 18.01 -18.10 -10.16
C GLY A 137 16.71 -17.31 -9.96
N ARG A 138 16.80 -16.10 -9.39
CA ARG A 138 15.63 -15.30 -8.93
C ARG A 138 15.77 -13.82 -9.26
N TYR A 139 14.66 -13.10 -9.25
CA TYR A 139 14.64 -11.64 -9.38
C TYR A 139 14.58 -10.95 -8.02
N GLU A 140 15.29 -9.84 -7.89
CA GLU A 140 15.45 -9.05 -6.68
C GLU A 140 15.16 -7.57 -6.99
N ILE A 141 14.73 -6.82 -5.99
CA ILE A 141 14.64 -5.35 -6.04
C ILE A 141 15.45 -4.83 -4.87
N LYS A 142 16.59 -4.21 -5.17
CA LYS A 142 17.58 -3.74 -4.20
C LYS A 142 17.52 -2.24 -4.02
N ASP A 143 18.06 -1.72 -2.93
CA ASP A 143 18.16 -0.28 -2.67
C ASP A 143 16.80 0.44 -2.77
N VAL A 144 15.89 0.10 -1.86
CA VAL A 144 14.52 0.66 -1.78
C VAL A 144 14.18 1.17 -0.39
N ILE A 145 13.01 1.81 -0.30
CA ILE A 145 12.28 2.11 0.93
C ILE A 145 10.92 1.43 0.81
N GLY A 146 10.53 0.66 1.82
CA GLY A 146 9.18 0.07 1.94
C GLY A 146 8.17 1.07 2.52
N PRO A 147 6.95 0.64 2.86
CA PRO A 147 6.05 1.46 3.67
C PRO A 147 6.67 1.96 4.98
N ASP A 148 7.54 1.16 5.61
CA ASP A 148 8.30 1.61 6.78
C ASP A 148 9.49 2.50 6.37
N GLU A 149 9.30 3.82 6.51
CA GLU A 149 10.30 4.82 6.12
C GLU A 149 11.48 4.97 7.11
N TYR A 150 11.46 4.32 8.27
CA TYR A 150 12.63 4.34 9.16
C TYR A 150 13.81 3.58 8.58
N HIS A 151 13.54 2.60 7.71
CA HIS A 151 14.55 1.79 7.05
C HIS A 151 14.73 2.22 5.60
N VAL A 152 15.94 2.68 5.28
CA VAL A 152 16.31 3.17 3.94
C VAL A 152 17.47 2.38 3.37
N HIS A 153 17.57 2.33 2.04
CA HIS A 153 18.57 1.54 1.31
C HIS A 153 18.52 0.05 1.66
N VAL A 154 17.30 -0.50 1.76
CA VAL A 154 17.09 -1.92 2.06
C VAL A 154 16.90 -2.73 0.80
N ASP A 155 17.25 -4.01 0.87
CA ASP A 155 17.10 -4.95 -0.24
C ASP A 155 15.90 -5.86 -0.02
N ASN A 156 15.18 -6.15 -1.11
CA ASN A 156 14.11 -7.15 -1.14
C ASN A 156 13.00 -6.91 -0.10
N ASN A 157 12.59 -5.65 0.08
CA ASN A 157 11.45 -5.34 0.93
C ASN A 157 10.22 -6.17 0.50
N ALA A 158 9.65 -6.93 1.44
CA ALA A 158 8.63 -7.92 1.15
C ALA A 158 7.38 -7.29 0.51
N PHE A 159 6.93 -6.15 1.04
CA PHE A 159 5.81 -5.40 0.47
C PHE A 159 6.10 -5.00 -0.97
N THR A 160 7.24 -4.33 -1.22
CA THR A 160 7.63 -3.85 -2.55
C THR A 160 7.76 -4.99 -3.56
N ASN A 161 8.48 -6.06 -3.22
CA ASN A 161 8.70 -7.19 -4.12
C ASN A 161 7.38 -7.89 -4.45
N ARG A 162 6.54 -8.15 -3.45
CA ARG A 162 5.26 -8.83 -3.67
C ARG A 162 4.29 -7.95 -4.44
N MET A 163 4.24 -6.65 -4.19
CA MET A 163 3.41 -5.70 -4.95
C MET A 163 3.89 -5.52 -6.41
N ALA A 164 5.20 -5.51 -6.65
CA ALA A 164 5.77 -5.52 -8.00
C ALA A 164 5.38 -6.79 -8.78
N ARG A 165 5.52 -7.95 -8.14
CA ARG A 165 5.05 -9.24 -8.68
C ARG A 165 3.54 -9.21 -8.96
N TRP A 166 2.75 -8.73 -8.01
CA TRP A 166 1.29 -8.63 -8.15
C TRP A 166 0.92 -7.76 -9.35
N ASN A 167 1.60 -6.62 -9.54
CA ASN A 167 1.35 -5.74 -10.67
C ASN A 167 1.63 -6.43 -12.01
N LEU A 168 2.76 -7.15 -12.14
CA LEU A 168 3.07 -7.93 -13.35
C LEU A 168 1.98 -8.99 -13.64
N GLU A 169 1.56 -9.73 -12.61
CA GLU A 169 0.49 -10.74 -12.72
C GLU A 169 -0.84 -10.13 -13.17
N VAL A 170 -1.21 -8.98 -12.61
CA VAL A 170 -2.48 -8.31 -12.89
C VAL A 170 -2.44 -7.58 -14.23
N ALA A 171 -1.31 -7.00 -14.64
CA ALA A 171 -1.15 -6.39 -15.95
C ALA A 171 -1.35 -7.42 -17.09
N LEU A 172 -0.83 -8.64 -16.91
CA LEU A 172 -1.06 -9.75 -17.86
C LEU A 172 -2.56 -10.12 -17.93
N LYS A 173 -3.25 -10.21 -16.78
CA LYS A 173 -4.69 -10.46 -16.73
C LYS A 173 -5.50 -9.33 -17.38
N ALA A 174 -5.12 -8.08 -17.13
CA ALA A 174 -5.77 -6.89 -17.70
C ALA A 174 -5.63 -6.85 -19.22
N LEU A 175 -4.43 -7.16 -19.75
CA LEU A 175 -4.21 -7.26 -21.19
C LEU A 175 -5.01 -8.39 -21.83
N ALA A 176 -5.08 -9.56 -21.18
CA ALA A 176 -5.90 -10.68 -21.65
C ALA A 176 -7.39 -10.29 -21.72
N TRP A 177 -7.92 -9.66 -20.68
CA TRP A 177 -9.27 -9.12 -20.65
C TRP A 177 -9.50 -8.10 -21.79
N LEU A 178 -8.54 -7.19 -22.01
CA LEU A 178 -8.63 -6.17 -23.05
C LEU A 178 -8.58 -6.79 -24.46
N ARG A 179 -7.76 -7.83 -24.68
CA ARG A 179 -7.70 -8.58 -25.95
C ARG A 179 -9.04 -9.25 -26.27
N GLU A 180 -9.72 -9.78 -25.26
CA GLU A 180 -11.04 -10.41 -25.42
C GLU A 180 -12.14 -9.38 -25.70
N ARG A 181 -12.19 -8.29 -24.92
CA ARG A 181 -13.32 -7.33 -24.93
C ARG A 181 -13.13 -6.14 -25.87
N HIS A 182 -11.90 -5.68 -26.06
CA HIS A 182 -11.53 -4.49 -26.83
C HIS A 182 -10.27 -4.72 -27.69
N PRO A 183 -10.29 -5.66 -28.64
CA PRO A 183 -9.09 -6.11 -29.37
C PRO A 183 -8.34 -4.99 -30.12
N ARG A 184 -9.04 -3.96 -30.61
CA ARG A 184 -8.41 -2.80 -31.25
C ARG A 184 -7.56 -2.00 -30.27
N ARG A 185 -8.13 -1.65 -29.11
CA ARG A 185 -7.41 -0.93 -28.04
C ARG A 185 -6.25 -1.76 -27.49
N ALA A 186 -6.43 -3.08 -27.39
CA ALA A 186 -5.34 -3.98 -27.00
C ALA A 186 -4.17 -3.96 -28.00
N ALA A 187 -4.46 -3.95 -29.31
CA ALA A 187 -3.43 -3.85 -30.34
C ALA A 187 -2.71 -2.49 -30.30
N GLU A 188 -3.44 -1.39 -30.14
CA GLU A 188 -2.86 -0.04 -29.98
C GLU A 188 -1.92 0.06 -28.79
N LEU A 189 -2.33 -0.47 -27.63
CA LEU A 189 -1.48 -0.48 -26.43
C LEU A 189 -0.29 -1.41 -26.59
N ALA A 190 -0.46 -2.57 -27.22
CA ALA A 190 0.65 -3.49 -27.46
C ALA A 190 1.71 -2.88 -28.38
N GLU A 191 1.29 -2.17 -29.43
CA GLU A 191 2.20 -1.45 -30.33
C GLU A 191 2.85 -0.26 -29.61
N GLY A 192 2.06 0.61 -28.98
CA GLY A 192 2.55 1.83 -28.33
C GLY A 192 3.48 1.58 -27.13
N LEU A 193 3.32 0.44 -26.45
CA LEU A 193 4.15 0.04 -25.32
C LEU A 193 5.22 -1.00 -25.68
N ASP A 194 5.33 -1.41 -26.95
CA ASP A 194 6.28 -2.45 -27.40
C ASP A 194 6.15 -3.76 -26.59
N LEU A 195 4.92 -4.31 -26.56
CA LEU A 195 4.57 -5.53 -25.82
C LEU A 195 4.57 -6.74 -26.75
N SER A 196 5.76 -7.23 -27.09
CA SER A 196 5.91 -8.51 -27.80
C SER A 196 5.54 -9.70 -26.89
N GLU A 197 5.22 -10.85 -27.50
CA GLU A 197 4.93 -12.07 -26.74
C GLU A 197 6.14 -12.53 -25.91
N GLU A 198 7.38 -12.31 -26.38
CA GLU A 198 8.60 -12.58 -25.61
C GLU A 198 8.70 -11.69 -24.37
N ARG A 199 8.30 -10.42 -24.48
CA ARG A 199 8.30 -9.49 -23.35
C ARG A 199 7.24 -9.84 -22.33
N LEU A 200 6.05 -10.23 -22.77
CA LEU A 200 4.99 -10.72 -21.88
C LEU A 200 5.39 -12.04 -21.19
N ALA A 201 6.05 -12.95 -21.91
CA ALA A 201 6.62 -14.16 -21.33
C ALA A 201 7.69 -13.84 -20.28
N ARG A 202 8.52 -12.82 -20.51
CA ARG A 202 9.48 -12.32 -19.52
C ARG A 202 8.78 -11.77 -18.28
N TRP A 203 7.68 -11.03 -18.42
CA TRP A 203 6.92 -10.55 -17.26
C TRP A 203 6.38 -11.70 -16.41
N ALA A 204 5.89 -12.76 -17.06
CA ALA A 204 5.46 -13.98 -16.37
C ALA A 204 6.63 -14.69 -15.65
N ASP A 205 7.80 -14.76 -16.28
CA ASP A 205 9.01 -15.34 -15.66
C ASP A 205 9.49 -14.52 -14.45
N ILE A 206 9.48 -13.18 -14.56
CA ILE A 206 9.80 -12.28 -13.45
C ILE A 206 8.82 -12.50 -12.30
N ALA A 207 7.52 -12.53 -12.56
CA ALA A 207 6.51 -12.76 -11.53
C ALA A 207 6.71 -14.13 -10.84
N ALA A 208 6.99 -15.17 -11.61
CA ALA A 208 7.18 -16.53 -11.09
C ALA A 208 8.45 -16.67 -10.22
N ARG A 209 9.50 -15.90 -10.50
CA ARG A 209 10.81 -15.99 -9.82
C ARG A 209 11.16 -14.77 -8.98
N MET A 210 10.23 -13.85 -8.75
CA MET A 210 10.42 -12.72 -7.84
C MET A 210 10.62 -13.25 -6.42
N TYR A 211 11.71 -12.86 -5.78
CA TYR A 211 11.98 -13.22 -4.41
C TYR A 211 11.09 -12.44 -3.44
N VAL A 212 10.44 -13.15 -2.52
CA VAL A 212 9.76 -12.58 -1.35
C VAL A 212 10.29 -13.36 -0.14
N PRO A 213 10.81 -12.68 0.90
CA PRO A 213 11.47 -13.33 2.03
C PRO A 213 10.44 -13.95 3.00
N TYR A 214 9.94 -15.14 2.64
CA TYR A 214 8.96 -15.88 3.44
C TYR A 214 9.57 -17.20 3.93
N ASP A 215 9.45 -17.44 5.23
CA ASP A 215 9.81 -18.70 5.86
C ASP A 215 8.54 -19.54 6.14
N PRO A 216 8.32 -20.66 5.42
CA PRO A 216 7.16 -21.51 5.62
C PRO A 216 7.19 -22.30 6.94
N GLU A 217 8.34 -22.47 7.58
CA GLU A 217 8.44 -23.21 8.85
C GLU A 217 7.89 -22.38 10.00
N THR A 218 8.30 -21.11 10.10
CA THR A 218 7.80 -20.17 11.12
C THR A 218 6.49 -19.49 10.70
N GLY A 219 6.25 -19.34 9.40
CA GLY A 219 5.18 -18.50 8.84
C GLY A 219 5.53 -17.01 8.82
N LEU A 220 6.76 -16.63 9.16
CA LEU A 220 7.19 -15.24 9.18
C LEU A 220 7.61 -14.77 7.78
N ILE A 221 7.27 -13.53 7.46
CA ILE A 221 7.78 -12.80 6.30
C ILE A 221 8.79 -11.79 6.83
N GLU A 222 10.04 -11.87 6.40
CA GLU A 222 11.04 -10.86 6.78
C GLU A 222 10.73 -9.53 6.06
N GLN A 223 10.82 -8.38 6.74
CA GLN A 223 10.43 -7.11 6.14
C GLN A 223 11.31 -6.73 4.95
N PHE A 224 12.61 -7.02 5.05
CA PHE A 224 13.64 -6.86 4.03
C PHE A 224 14.85 -7.72 4.43
N ASP A 225 15.78 -7.97 3.51
CA ASP A 225 16.93 -8.83 3.79
C ASP A 225 17.71 -8.35 5.03
N GLY A 226 17.78 -9.19 6.07
CA GLY A 226 18.55 -8.93 7.30
C GLY A 226 17.80 -8.19 8.40
N PHE A 227 16.51 -7.88 8.24
CA PHE A 227 15.69 -7.25 9.28
C PHE A 227 15.69 -8.05 10.60
N PHE A 228 15.60 -9.39 10.52
CA PHE A 228 15.58 -10.23 11.73
C PHE A 228 16.89 -10.17 12.53
N GLY A 229 17.99 -9.72 11.92
CA GLY A 229 19.28 -9.53 12.58
C GLY A 229 19.46 -8.17 13.27
N LEU A 230 18.51 -7.24 13.14
CA LEU A 230 18.56 -5.91 13.77
C LEU A 230 18.30 -5.97 15.28
N GLU A 231 18.65 -4.88 15.99
CA GLU A 231 18.43 -4.73 17.43
C GLU A 231 16.93 -4.79 17.76
N ASP A 232 16.52 -5.75 18.58
CA ASP A 232 15.16 -5.79 19.13
C ASP A 232 15.00 -4.74 20.24
N VAL A 233 13.98 -3.88 20.12
CA VAL A 233 13.75 -2.76 21.04
C VAL A 233 12.33 -2.86 21.58
N ASN A 234 12.20 -3.02 22.90
CA ASN A 234 10.89 -2.92 23.55
C ASN A 234 10.44 -1.45 23.61
N LEU A 235 9.39 -1.11 22.84
CA LEU A 235 8.82 0.24 22.76
C LEU A 235 8.22 0.72 24.10
N GLU A 236 7.77 -0.18 24.97
CA GLU A 236 7.21 0.17 26.28
C GLU A 236 8.22 0.89 27.18
N ASN A 237 9.52 0.60 27.02
CA ASN A 237 10.59 1.23 27.79
C ASN A 237 10.75 2.74 27.50
N TYR A 238 10.10 3.24 26.44
CA TYR A 238 10.17 4.63 26.01
C TYR A 238 8.90 5.41 26.34
N GLU A 239 7.88 4.76 26.91
CA GLU A 239 6.61 5.42 27.23
C GLU A 239 6.59 5.96 28.68
N PRO A 240 5.96 7.12 28.94
CA PRO A 240 5.34 8.02 27.95
C PRO A 240 6.38 8.87 27.22
N ARG A 241 6.29 8.94 25.89
CA ARG A 241 7.05 9.91 25.07
C ARG A 241 6.14 10.93 24.40
N HIS A 242 6.77 11.95 23.81
CA HIS A 242 6.12 13.08 23.14
C HIS A 242 6.61 13.29 21.70
N ARG A 243 7.32 12.30 21.14
CA ARG A 243 7.92 12.34 19.80
C ARG A 243 8.12 10.93 19.26
N SER A 244 8.33 10.83 17.94
CA SER A 244 8.54 9.57 17.24
C SER A 244 9.76 8.80 17.74
N MET A 245 9.77 7.48 17.54
CA MET A 245 10.93 6.65 17.90
C MET A 245 12.19 7.04 17.12
N GLU A 246 12.06 7.51 15.88
CA GLU A 246 13.18 8.11 15.15
C GLU A 246 13.75 9.33 15.88
N ALA A 247 12.91 10.22 16.42
CA ALA A 247 13.36 11.38 17.17
C ALA A 247 13.94 11.03 18.56
N VAL A 248 13.63 9.86 19.10
CA VAL A 248 14.17 9.37 20.38
C VAL A 248 15.49 8.64 20.17
N LEU A 249 15.58 7.75 19.17
CA LEU A 249 16.74 6.90 18.93
C LEU A 249 17.78 7.56 18.01
N GLY A 250 17.36 8.54 17.21
CA GLY A 250 18.16 9.14 16.16
C GLY A 250 18.23 8.27 14.90
N LEU A 251 18.51 8.90 13.76
CA LEU A 251 18.51 8.27 12.43
C LEU A 251 19.46 7.08 12.30
N GLU A 252 20.62 7.12 12.95
CA GLU A 252 21.62 6.05 12.82
C GLU A 252 21.21 4.78 13.57
N ARG A 253 20.58 4.93 14.74
CA ARG A 253 20.18 3.79 15.56
C ARG A 253 18.84 3.23 15.10
N ILE A 254 17.84 4.07 14.78
CA ILE A 254 16.53 3.58 14.36
C ILE A 254 16.62 2.61 13.17
N ARG A 255 17.52 2.89 12.21
CA ARG A 255 17.80 2.03 11.03
C ARG A 255 18.43 0.67 11.36
N LYS A 256 18.91 0.50 12.59
CA LYS A 256 19.53 -0.73 13.10
C LYS A 256 18.64 -1.42 14.12
N CYS A 257 17.41 -0.95 14.32
CA CYS A 257 16.45 -1.52 15.25
C CYS A 257 15.27 -2.12 14.50
N GLN A 258 14.61 -3.11 15.08
CA GLN A 258 13.39 -3.71 14.53
C GLN A 258 12.15 -2.83 14.76
N VAL A 259 12.30 -1.50 14.77
CA VAL A 259 11.20 -0.56 15.05
C VAL A 259 10.66 -0.01 13.74
N LEU A 260 9.36 -0.17 13.52
CA LEU A 260 8.67 0.29 12.32
C LEU A 260 7.99 1.64 12.57
N LYS A 261 8.01 2.52 11.57
CA LYS A 261 7.20 3.75 11.55
C LYS A 261 5.71 3.45 11.41
N GLN A 262 5.39 2.43 10.62
CA GLN A 262 4.04 2.10 10.15
C GLN A 262 4.03 0.66 9.57
N PRO A 263 2.86 0.03 9.39
CA PRO A 263 2.81 -1.34 8.90
C PRO A 263 3.41 -1.47 7.49
N ASP A 264 4.25 -2.51 7.32
CA ASP A 264 4.93 -2.87 6.07
C ASP A 264 4.53 -4.29 5.66
N VAL A 265 5.01 -5.32 6.37
CA VAL A 265 4.55 -6.71 6.18
C VAL A 265 3.06 -6.85 6.49
N LEU A 266 2.57 -6.20 7.55
CA LEU A 266 1.14 -6.18 7.86
C LEU A 266 0.32 -5.43 6.81
N MET A 267 0.92 -4.47 6.10
CA MET A 267 0.27 -3.81 4.97
C MET A 267 0.15 -4.74 3.77
N LEU A 268 1.16 -5.57 3.52
CA LEU A 268 1.11 -6.63 2.52
C LEU A 268 -0.01 -7.63 2.84
N LEU A 269 -0.06 -8.12 4.08
CA LEU A 269 -1.07 -9.08 4.53
C LEU A 269 -2.49 -8.49 4.55
N TYR A 270 -2.62 -7.16 4.61
CA TYR A 270 -3.89 -6.50 4.40
C TYR A 270 -4.28 -6.48 2.91
N LEU A 271 -3.45 -5.91 2.04
CA LEU A 271 -3.82 -5.68 0.64
C LEU A 271 -3.93 -6.96 -0.19
N LEU A 272 -3.08 -7.96 0.10
CA LEU A 272 -3.01 -9.25 -0.60
C LEU A 272 -3.34 -10.42 0.35
N GLY A 273 -4.16 -10.17 1.37
CA GLY A 273 -4.43 -11.11 2.46
C GLY A 273 -5.09 -12.43 2.07
N ASP A 274 -5.74 -12.51 0.91
CA ASP A 274 -6.37 -13.77 0.46
C ASP A 274 -5.34 -14.83 0.00
N GLU A 275 -4.07 -14.44 -0.15
CA GLU A 275 -2.97 -15.34 -0.51
C GLU A 275 -2.30 -16.02 0.68
N TYR A 276 -2.61 -15.57 1.90
CA TYR A 276 -1.96 -16.01 3.12
C TYR A 276 -2.96 -16.62 4.09
N ASP A 277 -2.59 -17.76 4.67
CA ASP A 277 -3.41 -18.44 5.65
C ASP A 277 -3.45 -17.71 7.01
N GLU A 278 -4.36 -18.12 7.88
CA GLU A 278 -4.54 -17.52 9.21
C GLU A 278 -3.29 -17.69 10.09
N ARG A 279 -2.52 -18.77 9.91
CA ARG A 279 -1.30 -19.03 10.69
C ARG A 279 -0.22 -18.01 10.34
N THR A 280 0.02 -17.76 9.06
CA THR A 280 0.98 -16.76 8.58
C THR A 280 0.56 -15.36 9.01
N LYS A 281 -0.73 -15.01 8.88
CA LYS A 281 -1.23 -13.72 9.37
C LYS A 281 -1.01 -13.53 10.87
N ARG A 282 -1.31 -14.56 11.67
CA ARG A 282 -1.09 -14.57 13.12
C ARG A 282 0.40 -14.41 13.47
N ALA A 283 1.28 -15.21 12.88
CA ALA A 283 2.71 -15.15 13.14
C ALA A 283 3.30 -13.76 12.88
N ASN A 284 2.91 -13.12 11.77
CA ASN A 284 3.38 -11.78 11.44
C ASN A 284 2.71 -10.69 12.28
N TRP A 285 1.45 -10.84 12.70
CA TRP A 285 0.83 -9.93 13.67
C TRP A 285 1.62 -9.94 14.99
N ASP A 286 1.83 -11.12 15.58
CA ASP A 286 2.51 -11.26 16.87
C ASP A 286 3.95 -10.71 16.81
N TYR A 287 4.56 -10.73 15.62
CA TYR A 287 5.91 -10.22 15.40
C TYR A 287 5.96 -8.70 15.17
N TYR A 288 5.15 -8.16 14.25
CA TYR A 288 5.27 -6.78 13.78
C TYR A 288 4.42 -5.75 14.54
N GLU A 289 3.30 -6.17 15.14
CA GLU A 289 2.45 -5.26 15.91
C GLU A 289 3.18 -4.60 17.09
N PRO A 290 3.89 -5.35 17.97
CA PRO A 290 4.58 -4.75 19.12
C PRO A 290 5.82 -3.94 18.72
N ARG A 291 6.25 -4.05 17.46
CA ARG A 291 7.43 -3.39 16.89
C ARG A 291 7.10 -2.09 16.17
N THR A 292 5.81 -1.72 16.06
CA THR A 292 5.38 -0.54 15.31
C THR A 292 5.13 0.67 16.22
N ASP A 293 5.67 1.84 15.85
CA ASP A 293 5.40 3.11 16.51
C ASP A 293 3.97 3.61 16.21
N HIS A 294 3.00 3.15 16.98
CA HIS A 294 1.60 3.53 16.82
C HIS A 294 1.30 4.97 17.25
N THR A 295 2.01 5.48 18.25
CA THR A 295 1.69 6.76 18.91
C THR A 295 2.16 7.97 18.09
N TYR A 296 3.42 7.98 17.64
CA TYR A 296 4.05 9.11 16.95
C TYR A 296 4.76 8.73 15.65
N GLY A 297 4.65 7.47 15.20
CA GLY A 297 5.05 7.05 13.85
C GLY A 297 4.13 7.66 12.79
N SER A 298 3.52 6.84 11.93
CA SER A 298 2.59 7.37 10.92
C SER A 298 1.12 7.32 11.37
N SER A 299 0.35 8.35 11.01
CA SER A 299 -1.10 8.42 11.27
C SER A 299 -1.90 7.32 10.57
N VAL A 300 -1.32 6.70 9.53
CA VAL A 300 -1.97 5.64 8.75
C VAL A 300 -1.91 4.28 9.44
N GLY A 301 -0.94 4.09 10.33
CA GLY A 301 -0.62 2.78 10.91
C GLY A 301 -1.73 2.16 11.75
N PRO A 302 -2.34 2.89 12.71
CA PRO A 302 -3.34 2.32 13.61
C PRO A 302 -4.58 1.78 12.86
N ALA A 303 -5.03 2.41 11.78
CA ALA A 303 -6.19 1.91 11.04
C ALA A 303 -5.93 0.53 10.39
N ILE A 304 -4.73 0.31 9.86
CA ILE A 304 -4.35 -0.99 9.28
C ILE A 304 -4.19 -2.05 10.38
N HIS A 305 -3.64 -1.68 11.54
CA HIS A 305 -3.56 -2.59 12.67
C HIS A 305 -4.95 -2.96 13.21
N ALA A 306 -5.92 -2.05 13.17
CA ALA A 306 -7.31 -2.37 13.50
C ALA A 306 -7.89 -3.47 12.57
N ILE A 307 -7.63 -3.37 11.27
CA ILE A 307 -8.06 -4.38 10.28
C ILE A 307 -7.35 -5.71 10.52
N MET A 308 -6.02 -5.68 10.69
CA MET A 308 -5.24 -6.91 10.90
C MET A 308 -5.59 -7.59 12.22
N GLY A 309 -5.83 -6.84 13.30
CA GLY A 309 -6.35 -7.36 14.56
C GLY A 309 -7.69 -8.09 14.38
N CYS A 310 -8.59 -7.56 13.54
CA CYS A 310 -9.83 -8.26 13.17
C CYS A 310 -9.57 -9.56 12.39
N GLU A 311 -8.68 -9.53 11.39
CA GLU A 311 -8.33 -10.70 10.57
C GLU A 311 -7.76 -11.85 11.42
N VAL A 312 -6.91 -11.51 12.39
CA VAL A 312 -6.25 -12.50 13.26
C VAL A 312 -7.07 -12.83 14.52
N GLY A 313 -8.15 -12.09 14.79
CA GLY A 313 -9.09 -12.33 15.90
C GLY A 313 -8.71 -11.67 17.23
N ASP A 314 -7.74 -10.76 17.24
CA ASP A 314 -7.38 -9.95 18.40
C ASP A 314 -8.24 -8.67 18.44
N LEU A 315 -9.48 -8.82 18.92
CA LEU A 315 -10.49 -7.75 18.87
C LEU A 315 -10.24 -6.62 19.87
N GLU A 316 -9.49 -6.88 20.93
CA GLU A 316 -9.13 -5.87 21.92
C GLU A 316 -8.12 -4.89 21.33
N ALA A 317 -7.00 -5.41 20.80
CA ALA A 317 -6.01 -4.60 20.10
C ALA A 317 -6.64 -3.92 18.86
N ALA A 318 -7.48 -4.63 18.11
CA ALA A 318 -8.17 -4.05 16.95
C ALA A 318 -8.98 -2.80 17.33
N TYR A 319 -9.72 -2.86 18.45
CA TYR A 319 -10.53 -1.75 18.91
C TYR A 319 -9.68 -0.59 19.46
N GLU A 320 -8.60 -0.87 20.18
CA GLU A 320 -7.66 0.15 20.64
C GLU A 320 -7.08 0.93 19.47
N HIS A 321 -6.58 0.22 18.46
CA HIS A 321 -6.00 0.82 17.26
C HIS A 321 -7.03 1.60 16.44
N PHE A 322 -8.27 1.11 16.37
CA PHE A 322 -9.38 1.84 15.74
C PHE A 322 -9.65 3.17 16.45
N VAL A 323 -9.72 3.18 17.79
CA VAL A 323 -9.92 4.41 18.57
C VAL A 323 -8.76 5.38 18.38
N ARG A 324 -7.52 4.87 18.36
CA ARG A 324 -6.31 5.67 18.09
C ARG A 324 -6.39 6.36 16.72
N ALA A 325 -6.79 5.65 15.68
CA ALA A 325 -7.00 6.24 14.35
C ALA A 325 -8.15 7.26 14.33
N ALA A 326 -9.30 6.91 14.92
CA ALA A 326 -10.51 7.74 14.91
C ALA A 326 -10.34 9.06 15.68
N LEU A 327 -9.47 9.08 16.69
CA LEU A 327 -9.20 10.24 17.52
C LEU A 327 -7.94 11.02 17.13
N ALA A 328 -7.23 10.62 16.07
CA ALA A 328 -5.95 11.20 15.66
C ALA A 328 -5.99 12.75 15.62
N ASP A 329 -6.93 13.30 14.86
CA ASP A 329 -7.14 14.76 14.74
C ASP A 329 -7.99 15.33 15.89
N LEU A 330 -9.04 14.62 16.32
CA LEU A 330 -9.99 15.12 17.33
C LEU A 330 -9.37 15.32 18.72
N ARG A 331 -8.30 14.59 19.02
CA ARG A 331 -7.54 14.70 20.27
C ARG A 331 -6.12 15.21 20.05
N ASP A 332 -5.78 15.58 18.81
CA ASP A 332 -4.43 16.02 18.42
C ASP A 332 -3.33 15.10 18.97
N LEU A 333 -3.50 13.78 18.80
CA LEU A 333 -2.65 12.77 19.45
C LEU A 333 -1.16 12.88 19.05
N ARG A 334 -0.88 13.55 17.92
CA ARG A 334 0.46 13.74 17.36
C ARG A 334 0.96 15.19 17.47
N GLY A 335 0.15 16.11 17.98
CA GLY A 335 0.51 17.53 18.17
C GLY A 335 0.65 18.34 16.87
N ASN A 336 0.11 17.83 15.76
CA ASN A 336 0.25 18.41 14.43
C ASN A 336 -1.08 18.50 13.65
N ALA A 337 -2.24 18.33 14.30
CA ALA A 337 -3.54 18.51 13.65
C ALA A 337 -3.75 19.95 13.11
N ALA A 338 -3.05 20.93 13.69
CA ALA A 338 -3.04 22.31 13.20
C ALA A 338 -2.37 22.47 11.82
N ASP A 339 -1.53 21.53 11.40
CA ASP A 339 -0.89 21.57 10.08
C ASP A 339 -1.85 21.15 8.95
N GLY A 340 -2.88 20.38 9.28
CA GLY A 340 -3.90 19.85 8.38
C GLY A 340 -4.50 18.55 8.89
N ILE A 341 -5.65 18.15 8.33
CA ILE A 341 -6.30 16.86 8.66
C ILE A 341 -5.45 15.68 8.17
N HIS A 342 -5.39 14.61 8.96
CA HIS A 342 -4.77 13.36 8.55
C HIS A 342 -5.71 12.57 7.62
N ALA A 343 -5.82 13.00 6.35
CA ALA A 343 -6.78 12.48 5.39
C ALA A 343 -6.68 10.96 5.15
N ALA A 344 -5.46 10.41 5.12
CA ALA A 344 -5.25 8.97 5.03
C ALA A 344 -5.75 8.23 6.28
N SER A 345 -5.54 8.78 7.47
CA SER A 345 -6.08 8.21 8.71
C SER A 345 -7.61 8.18 8.68
N ALA A 346 -8.25 9.27 8.24
CA ALA A 346 -9.71 9.32 8.08
C ALA A 346 -10.25 8.26 7.10
N GLY A 347 -9.58 8.06 5.96
CA GLY A 347 -9.90 6.97 5.04
C GLY A 347 -9.68 5.58 5.65
N GLY A 348 -8.60 5.40 6.40
CA GLY A 348 -8.29 4.19 7.15
C GLY A 348 -9.34 3.85 8.22
N VAL A 349 -9.88 4.85 8.93
CA VAL A 349 -10.96 4.64 9.92
C VAL A 349 -12.19 4.02 9.28
N TRP A 350 -12.58 4.49 8.09
CA TRP A 350 -13.68 3.87 7.34
C TRP A 350 -13.35 2.43 6.93
N GLN A 351 -12.12 2.18 6.47
CA GLN A 351 -11.65 0.84 6.10
C GLN A 351 -11.64 -0.12 7.31
N ALA A 352 -11.23 0.34 8.50
CA ALA A 352 -11.27 -0.46 9.72
C ALA A 352 -12.69 -0.92 10.07
N ILE A 353 -13.70 -0.08 9.85
CA ILE A 353 -15.10 -0.45 10.04
C ILE A 353 -15.57 -1.45 8.99
N VAL A 354 -15.33 -1.16 7.72
CA VAL A 354 -15.91 -1.91 6.60
C VAL A 354 -15.14 -3.20 6.30
N PHE A 355 -13.82 -3.15 6.22
CA PHE A 355 -12.98 -4.30 5.90
C PHE A 355 -12.45 -5.03 7.14
N GLY A 356 -12.32 -4.33 8.28
CA GLY A 356 -11.97 -4.94 9.56
C GLY A 356 -13.20 -5.53 10.27
N PHE A 357 -13.93 -4.70 11.01
CA PHE A 357 -15.00 -5.16 11.91
C PHE A 357 -16.18 -5.82 11.18
N ALA A 358 -16.59 -5.32 10.01
CA ALA A 358 -17.61 -6.02 9.20
C ALA A 358 -17.02 -7.18 8.39
N GLY A 359 -15.70 -7.22 8.20
CA GLY A 359 -15.01 -8.21 7.39
C GLY A 359 -15.51 -8.26 5.96
N LEU A 360 -15.88 -7.11 5.36
CA LEU A 360 -16.37 -7.06 3.98
C LEU A 360 -15.25 -7.44 3.01
N LYS A 361 -15.47 -8.45 2.18
CA LYS A 361 -14.55 -8.90 1.12
C LYS A 361 -15.25 -8.94 -0.23
N ILE A 362 -14.49 -8.67 -1.28
CA ILE A 362 -14.94 -8.87 -2.66
C ILE A 362 -14.50 -10.27 -3.09
N THR A 363 -15.46 -11.10 -3.48
CA THR A 363 -15.21 -12.47 -3.97
C THR A 363 -15.70 -12.60 -5.41
N PRO A 364 -15.31 -13.67 -6.15
CA PRO A 364 -15.90 -13.97 -7.45
C PRO A 364 -17.43 -14.11 -7.43
N GLN A 365 -18.03 -14.43 -6.27
CA GLN A 365 -19.46 -14.57 -6.05
C GLN A 365 -20.14 -13.26 -5.63
N GLY A 366 -19.40 -12.17 -5.43
CA GLY A 366 -19.89 -10.88 -4.96
C GLY A 366 -19.34 -10.49 -3.59
N LEU A 367 -20.04 -9.62 -2.88
CA LEU A 367 -19.64 -9.17 -1.54
C LEU A 367 -19.94 -10.24 -0.49
N MET A 368 -18.97 -10.52 0.37
CA MET A 368 -19.11 -11.41 1.54
C MET A 368 -18.71 -10.66 2.80
N THR A 369 -19.28 -11.01 3.95
CA THR A 369 -18.87 -10.44 5.25
C THR A 369 -18.40 -11.54 6.20
N ARG A 370 -17.40 -11.24 7.02
CA ARG A 370 -16.95 -12.06 8.14
C ARG A 370 -16.89 -11.17 9.39
N PRO A 371 -18.03 -10.86 10.02
CA PRO A 371 -18.08 -9.86 11.08
C PRO A 371 -17.29 -10.30 12.31
N ARG A 372 -16.57 -9.33 12.88
CA ARG A 372 -15.68 -9.42 14.04
C ARG A 372 -15.91 -8.20 14.93
N LEU A 373 -17.12 -8.04 15.46
CA LEU A 373 -17.48 -6.83 16.21
C LEU A 373 -16.77 -6.78 17.57
N PRO A 374 -16.25 -5.61 18.00
CA PRO A 374 -15.59 -5.48 19.29
C PRO A 374 -16.60 -5.54 20.45
N PRO A 375 -16.15 -5.81 21.68
CA PRO A 375 -17.01 -5.80 22.86
C PRO A 375 -17.86 -4.52 22.95
N GLY A 376 -19.17 -4.68 23.13
CA GLY A 376 -20.14 -3.59 23.24
C GLY A 376 -20.84 -3.20 21.94
N TRP A 377 -20.33 -3.57 20.77
CA TRP A 377 -21.03 -3.36 19.50
C TRP A 377 -22.07 -4.46 19.27
N ARG A 378 -23.35 -4.10 19.24
CA ARG A 378 -24.45 -5.06 19.00
C ARG A 378 -24.81 -5.23 17.53
N ARG A 379 -24.53 -4.21 16.72
CA ARG A 379 -24.92 -4.14 15.32
C ARG A 379 -24.04 -3.13 14.61
N LEU A 380 -23.63 -3.46 13.39
CA LEU A 380 -22.97 -2.56 12.47
C LEU A 380 -23.75 -2.55 11.16
N ARG A 381 -24.21 -1.36 10.75
CA ARG A 381 -24.99 -1.17 9.53
C ARG A 381 -24.45 -0.01 8.72
N PHE A 382 -24.23 -0.25 7.43
CA PHE A 382 -23.77 0.77 6.49
C PHE A 382 -24.23 0.42 5.06
N LYS A 383 -23.99 1.33 4.12
CA LYS A 383 -24.29 1.13 2.71
C LYS A 383 -23.01 1.28 1.89
N VAL A 384 -22.91 0.47 0.85
CA VAL A 384 -21.88 0.57 -0.18
C VAL A 384 -22.51 0.54 -1.56
N ILE A 385 -21.76 0.93 -2.58
CA ILE A 385 -22.11 0.81 -3.99
C ILE A 385 -21.26 -0.31 -4.57
N TYR A 386 -21.91 -1.33 -5.12
CA TYR A 386 -21.25 -2.44 -5.79
C TYR A 386 -21.93 -2.69 -7.13
N ARG A 387 -21.13 -2.72 -8.20
CA ARG A 387 -21.61 -2.87 -9.59
C ARG A 387 -22.77 -1.90 -9.92
N GLY A 388 -22.59 -0.65 -9.52
CA GLY A 388 -23.55 0.45 -9.73
C GLY A 388 -24.81 0.43 -8.86
N LYS A 389 -24.95 -0.53 -7.93
CA LYS A 389 -26.14 -0.67 -7.08
C LYS A 389 -25.82 -0.41 -5.61
N PRO A 390 -26.69 0.30 -4.86
CA PRO A 390 -26.55 0.41 -3.42
C PRO A 390 -26.84 -0.96 -2.78
N VAL A 391 -25.92 -1.42 -1.94
CA VAL A 391 -26.02 -2.64 -1.13
C VAL A 391 -25.97 -2.21 0.33
N GLU A 392 -26.97 -2.64 1.09
CA GLU A 392 -26.98 -2.46 2.55
C GLU A 392 -26.31 -3.66 3.21
N ILE A 393 -25.35 -3.37 4.08
CA ILE A 393 -24.69 -4.36 4.93
C ILE A 393 -25.21 -4.15 6.35
N ASP A 394 -25.68 -5.22 6.96
CA ASP A 394 -26.25 -5.23 8.30
C ASP A 394 -25.80 -6.48 9.03
N VAL A 395 -24.82 -6.33 9.92
CA VAL A 395 -24.22 -7.44 10.66
C VAL A 395 -24.46 -7.25 12.15
N GLY A 396 -24.89 -8.32 12.82
CA GLY A 396 -25.09 -8.34 14.28
C GLY A 396 -23.86 -8.85 15.02
N GLY A 397 -23.76 -8.51 16.30
CA GLY A 397 -22.89 -9.24 17.23
C GLY A 397 -23.49 -10.62 17.50
N GLY A 398 -22.65 -11.66 17.44
CA GLY A 398 -23.06 -13.04 17.72
C GLY A 398 -23.51 -13.28 19.15
#